data_AF-A0A7C9V8X9-F1
#
_entry.id   AF-A0A7C9V8X9-F1
#
_cell.length_a   1.000
_cell.length_b   1.000
_cell.length_c   1.000
_cell.angle_alpha   90.00
_cell.angle_beta   90.00
_cell.angle_gamma   90.00
#
_symmetry.space_group_name_H-M   'P 1'
#
loop_
_entity.id
_entity.type
_entity.pdbx_description
1 polymer ?
#
loop_
_entity_poly.entity_id
_entity_poly.type
_entity_poly.pdbx_seq_one_letter_code
_entity_poly.pdbx_strand_id
1 'polypeptide(L)'
;MHFRTLEVWRLSAALAVMMWHFLRYAPPGHEAASAALYRLLPLMEMFFMISGFLIMLRYADTLMTEPGSFRRFIVRRLARLYPLYLATLLFFCIVAVALHLGLVQSDQPERYAWSALPANIALVQAWGLTDVLTFNYVGWTLSAEWFCYLTLPVLVIAYRWYGILGLAAVAGSAIVALEIAVALGWIPFPSWLQANTWGRIGPSPISPSARWSPLLCVTAGGS
;
A
#
# COMPACT_ATOMS: atom_id res chain seq x y z
N MET A 1 0.01 29.06 6.21
CA MET A 1 -1.05 28.53 7.09
C MET A 1 -0.57 27.24 7.73
N HIS A 2 -0.70 27.07 9.05
CA HIS A 2 -0.31 25.83 9.75
C HIS A 2 -1.54 24.93 9.93
N PHE A 3 -1.59 23.83 9.19
CA PHE A 3 -2.69 22.87 9.26
C PHE A 3 -2.52 21.89 10.43
N ARG A 4 -2.41 22.44 11.67
CA ARG A 4 -2.24 21.63 12.89
C ARG A 4 -3.33 20.57 13.04
N THR A 5 -4.56 20.90 12.61
CA THR A 5 -5.69 19.97 12.63
C THR A 5 -5.45 18.74 11.75
N LEU A 6 -4.88 18.90 10.56
CA LEU A 6 -4.58 17.77 9.66
C LEU A 6 -3.46 16.88 10.22
N GLU A 7 -2.50 17.48 10.90
CA GLU A 7 -1.42 16.73 11.57
C GLU A 7 -1.96 15.91 12.74
N VAL A 8 -2.89 16.45 13.52
CA VAL A 8 -3.58 15.72 14.60
C VAL A 8 -4.37 14.54 14.03
N TRP A 9 -5.14 14.75 12.96
CA TRP A 9 -5.87 13.64 12.32
C TRP A 9 -4.95 12.53 11.82
N ARG A 10 -3.78 12.89 11.27
CA ARG A 10 -2.78 11.91 10.84
C ARG A 10 -2.19 11.13 12.01
N LEU A 11 -1.90 11.81 13.13
CA LEU A 11 -1.40 11.16 14.34
C LEU A 11 -2.44 10.18 14.90
N SER A 12 -3.71 10.59 14.98
CA SER A 12 -4.81 9.74 15.45
C SER A 12 -4.96 8.48 14.59
N ALA A 13 -4.91 8.62 13.26
CA ALA A 13 -4.97 7.49 12.34
C ALA A 13 -3.76 6.53 12.52
N ALA A 14 -2.55 7.07 12.64
CA ALA A 14 -1.35 6.27 12.87
C ALA A 14 -1.41 5.50 14.20
N LEU A 15 -1.90 6.13 15.27
CA LEU A 15 -2.09 5.49 16.58
C LEU A 15 -3.13 4.37 16.53
N ALA A 16 -4.26 4.58 15.83
CA ALA A 16 -5.29 3.57 15.67
C ALA A 16 -4.76 2.32 14.93
N VAL A 17 -3.99 2.52 13.85
CA VAL A 17 -3.37 1.43 13.09
C VAL A 17 -2.30 0.70 13.91
N MET A 18 -1.48 1.44 14.65
CA MET A 18 -0.48 0.86 15.56
C MET A 18 -1.17 -0.01 16.62
N MET A 19 -2.20 0.53 17.27
CA MET A 19 -2.98 -0.17 18.29
C MET A 19 -3.59 -1.46 17.73
N TRP A 20 -4.18 -1.41 16.53
CA TRP A 20 -4.73 -2.60 15.88
C TRP A 20 -3.68 -3.70 15.66
N HIS A 21 -2.47 -3.34 15.23
CA HIS A 21 -1.39 -4.32 15.05
C HIS A 21 -0.98 -4.96 16.38
N PHE A 22 -0.86 -4.18 17.46
CA PHE A 22 -0.55 -4.74 18.78
C PHE A 22 -1.64 -5.69 19.28
N LEU A 23 -2.91 -5.31 19.13
CA LEU A 23 -4.03 -6.16 19.57
C LEU A 23 -4.18 -7.43 18.74
N ARG A 24 -3.76 -7.42 17.46
CA ARG A 24 -3.79 -8.63 16.61
C ARG A 24 -2.84 -9.73 17.10
N TYR A 25 -1.76 -9.36 17.77
CA TYR A 25 -0.78 -10.30 18.34
C TYR A 25 -0.92 -10.43 19.87
N ALA A 26 -1.96 -9.84 20.47
CA ALA A 26 -2.19 -9.91 21.91
C ALA A 26 -2.80 -11.25 22.34
N PRO A 27 -2.63 -11.66 23.62
CA PRO A 27 -3.26 -12.86 24.17
C PRO A 27 -4.80 -12.86 24.04
N PRO A 28 -5.44 -14.05 24.09
CA PRO A 28 -6.89 -14.21 23.98
C PRO A 28 -7.65 -13.29 24.96
N GLY A 29 -8.73 -12.66 24.49
CA GLY A 29 -9.55 -11.72 25.28
C GLY A 29 -9.67 -10.31 24.70
N HIS A 30 -8.86 -9.96 23.68
CA HIS A 30 -8.86 -8.64 23.04
C HIS A 30 -9.53 -8.62 21.66
N GLU A 31 -10.22 -9.69 21.28
CA GLU A 31 -10.79 -9.87 19.93
C GLU A 31 -11.83 -8.78 19.60
N ALA A 32 -12.71 -8.45 20.55
CA ALA A 32 -13.72 -7.39 20.39
C ALA A 32 -13.07 -6.02 20.13
N ALA A 33 -11.99 -5.69 20.85
CA ALA A 33 -11.25 -4.46 20.65
C ALA A 33 -10.48 -4.47 19.31
N SER A 34 -9.91 -5.61 18.91
CA SER A 34 -9.28 -5.76 17.58
C SER A 34 -10.29 -5.58 16.44
N ALA A 35 -11.52 -6.07 16.60
CA ALA A 35 -12.59 -5.93 15.63
C ALA A 35 -13.11 -4.49 15.54
N ALA A 36 -13.20 -3.79 16.69
CA ALA A 36 -13.55 -2.37 16.72
C ALA A 36 -12.49 -1.52 15.99
N LEU A 37 -11.20 -1.79 16.24
CA LEU A 37 -10.09 -1.10 15.57
C LEU A 37 -9.98 -1.46 14.08
N TYR A 38 -10.37 -2.68 13.67
CA TYR A 38 -10.44 -3.05 12.27
C TYR A 38 -11.45 -2.19 11.49
N ARG A 39 -12.55 -1.78 12.13
CA ARG A 39 -13.53 -0.85 11.51
C ARG A 39 -12.95 0.53 11.25
N LEU A 40 -11.82 0.88 11.89
CA LEU A 40 -11.12 2.15 11.71
C LEU A 40 -10.12 2.13 10.55
N LEU A 41 -10.02 1.03 9.80
CA LEU A 41 -9.21 0.95 8.58
C LEU A 41 -9.39 2.13 7.61
N PRO A 42 -10.59 2.68 7.37
CA PRO A 42 -10.75 3.85 6.50
C PRO A 42 -10.00 5.11 6.97
N LEU A 43 -9.67 5.23 8.27
CA LEU A 43 -8.83 6.33 8.77
C LEU A 43 -7.41 6.29 8.17
N MET A 44 -6.93 5.10 7.81
CA MET A 44 -5.64 4.92 7.15
C MET A 44 -5.68 5.45 5.71
N GLU A 45 -6.78 5.22 4.99
CA GLU A 45 -6.99 5.77 3.65
C GLU A 45 -7.05 7.29 3.69
N MET A 46 -7.73 7.83 4.70
CA MET A 46 -7.73 9.26 4.99
C MET A 46 -6.31 9.78 5.29
N PHE A 47 -5.48 9.05 6.02
CA PHE A 47 -4.08 9.44 6.27
C PHE A 47 -3.30 9.60 4.95
N PHE A 48 -3.43 8.65 4.01
CA PHE A 48 -2.77 8.75 2.71
C PHE A 48 -3.32 9.92 1.89
N MET A 49 -4.64 10.12 1.89
CA MET A 49 -5.28 11.22 1.17
C MET A 49 -4.81 12.59 1.68
N ILE A 50 -4.77 12.79 3.00
CA ILE A 50 -4.25 14.02 3.63
C ILE A 50 -2.77 14.20 3.33
N SER A 51 -1.97 13.12 3.39
CA SER A 51 -0.53 13.18 3.07
C SER A 51 -0.32 13.68 1.63
N GLY A 52 -1.02 13.09 0.66
CA GLY A 52 -0.98 13.50 -0.74
C GLY A 52 -1.39 14.96 -0.94
N PHE A 53 -2.48 15.39 -0.32
CA PHE A 53 -2.94 16.77 -0.36
C PHE A 53 -1.89 17.75 0.18
N LEU A 54 -1.29 17.47 1.34
CA LEU A 54 -0.28 18.34 1.95
C LEU A 54 0.99 18.42 1.08
N ILE A 55 1.38 17.32 0.44
CA ILE A 55 2.51 17.29 -0.49
C ILE A 55 2.21 18.15 -1.72
N MET A 56 1.04 17.98 -2.32
CA MET A 56 0.63 18.78 -3.47
C MET A 56 0.60 20.26 -3.12
N LEU A 57 0.00 20.64 -1.99
CA LEU A 57 -0.07 22.04 -1.55
C LEU A 57 1.32 22.68 -1.32
N ARG A 58 2.30 21.90 -0.84
CA ARG A 58 3.64 22.42 -0.53
C ARG A 58 4.57 22.45 -1.75
N TYR A 59 4.38 21.54 -2.70
CA TYR A 59 5.33 21.32 -3.79
C TYR A 59 4.75 21.59 -5.19
N ALA A 60 3.45 21.83 -5.34
CA ALA A 60 2.83 22.13 -6.64
C ALA A 60 3.54 23.32 -7.31
N ASP A 61 3.68 24.44 -6.61
CA ASP A 61 4.30 25.65 -7.18
C ASP A 61 5.76 25.41 -7.59
N THR A 62 6.55 24.74 -6.74
CA THR A 62 7.95 24.43 -7.02
C THR A 62 8.11 23.44 -8.19
N LEU A 63 7.17 22.50 -8.33
CA LEU A 63 7.14 21.56 -9.44
C LEU A 63 6.74 22.23 -10.76
N MET A 64 6.00 23.34 -10.70
CA MET A 64 5.54 24.08 -11.87
C MET A 64 6.55 25.11 -12.39
N THR A 65 7.41 25.65 -11.53
CA THR A 65 8.30 26.78 -11.88
C THR A 65 9.71 26.38 -12.28
N GLU A 66 10.27 25.30 -11.72
CA GLU A 66 11.69 24.96 -11.89
C GLU A 66 11.90 23.61 -12.62
N PRO A 67 12.59 23.59 -13.77
CA PRO A 67 13.03 22.35 -14.41
C PRO A 67 13.95 21.55 -13.47
N GLY A 68 13.61 20.29 -13.20
CA GLY A 68 14.40 19.39 -12.36
C GLY A 68 14.11 19.46 -10.85
N SER A 69 13.20 20.33 -10.42
CA SER A 69 12.75 20.39 -9.01
C SER A 69 12.12 19.08 -8.54
N PHE A 70 11.47 18.34 -9.44
CA PHE A 70 10.92 17.01 -9.18
C PHE A 70 12.01 16.00 -8.78
N ARG A 71 13.12 15.95 -9.53
CA ARG A 71 14.25 15.05 -9.20
C ARG A 71 14.81 15.40 -7.83
N ARG A 72 14.97 16.70 -7.53
CA ARG A 72 15.44 17.17 -6.22
C ARG A 72 14.47 16.80 -5.09
N PHE A 73 13.16 16.90 -5.33
CA PHE A 73 12.11 16.50 -4.40
C PHE A 73 12.18 15.01 -4.07
N ILE A 74 12.22 14.15 -5.10
CA ILE A 74 12.29 12.70 -4.94
C ILE A 74 13.57 12.28 -4.21
N VAL A 75 14.73 12.80 -4.64
CA VAL A 75 16.03 12.45 -4.03
C VAL A 75 16.06 12.84 -2.55
N ARG A 76 15.55 14.02 -2.17
CA ARG A 76 15.51 14.44 -0.75
C ARG A 76 14.65 13.53 0.11
N ARG A 77 13.53 13.05 -0.42
CA ARG A 77 12.64 12.15 0.31
C ARG A 77 13.20 10.74 0.39
N LEU A 78 13.72 10.23 -0.71
CA LEU A 78 14.36 8.93 -0.77
C LEU A 78 15.58 8.89 0.17
N ALA A 79 16.45 9.91 0.15
CA ALA A 79 17.60 10.00 1.05
C ALA A 79 17.23 10.01 2.54
N ARG A 80 16.00 10.42 2.90
CA ARG A 80 15.52 10.41 4.29
C ARG A 80 14.90 9.07 4.69
N LEU A 81 14.11 8.45 3.81
CA LEU A 81 13.31 7.26 4.14
C LEU A 81 14.07 5.96 3.84
N TYR A 82 14.85 5.95 2.77
CA TYR A 82 15.53 4.76 2.26
C TYR A 82 16.62 4.21 3.20
N PRO A 83 17.44 5.01 3.91
CA PRO A 83 18.43 4.47 4.83
C PRO A 83 17.81 3.64 5.95
N LEU A 84 16.69 4.13 6.52
CA LEU A 84 15.96 3.42 7.56
C LEU A 84 15.31 2.15 6.98
N TYR A 85 14.69 2.25 5.80
CA TYR A 85 14.09 1.09 5.15
C TYR A 85 15.12 0.00 4.85
N LEU A 86 16.29 0.35 4.30
CA LEU A 86 17.38 -0.59 4.05
C LEU A 86 17.88 -1.26 5.33
N ALA A 87 17.97 -0.53 6.45
CA ALA A 87 18.34 -1.11 7.73
C ALA A 87 17.32 -2.18 8.18
N THR A 88 16.02 -1.89 8.04
CA THR A 88 14.95 -2.87 8.35
C THR A 88 14.95 -4.05 7.37
N LEU A 89 15.18 -3.80 6.08
CA LEU A 89 15.25 -4.84 5.06
C LEU A 89 16.43 -5.78 5.32
N LEU A 90 17.60 -5.22 5.67
CA LEU A 90 18.79 -6.00 6.01
C LEU A 90 18.54 -6.89 7.24
N PHE A 91 17.87 -6.35 8.26
CA PHE A 91 17.45 -7.15 9.42
C PHE A 91 16.58 -8.34 9.02
N PHE A 92 15.56 -8.12 8.18
CA PHE A 92 14.72 -9.22 7.68
C PHE A 92 15.46 -10.17 6.73
N CYS A 93 16.47 -9.71 6.00
CA CYS A 93 17.35 -10.58 5.21
C CYS A 93 18.18 -11.50 6.12
N ILE A 94 18.71 -10.99 7.23
CA ILE A 94 19.45 -11.81 8.21
C ILE A 94 18.51 -12.87 8.81
N VAL A 95 17.27 -12.48 9.15
CA VAL A 95 16.25 -13.43 9.61
C VAL A 95 15.92 -14.48 8.54
N ALA A 96 15.81 -14.08 7.27
CA ALA A 96 15.59 -15.01 6.15
C ALA A 96 16.75 -16.02 6.00
N VAL A 97 18.00 -15.59 6.15
CA VAL A 97 19.16 -16.48 6.15
C VAL A 97 19.12 -17.43 7.36
N ALA A 98 18.78 -16.94 8.55
CA ALA A 98 18.65 -17.77 9.75
C ALA A 98 17.53 -18.82 9.61
N LEU A 99 16.42 -18.48 8.95
CA LEU A 99 15.35 -19.41 8.58
C LEU A 99 15.86 -20.47 7.60
N HIS A 100 16.61 -20.08 6.57
CA HIS A 100 17.16 -21.01 5.58
C HIS A 100 18.20 -21.97 6.18
N LEU A 101 18.93 -21.52 7.20
CA LEU A 101 19.87 -22.34 7.98
C LEU A 101 19.18 -23.23 9.03
N GLY A 102 17.84 -23.18 9.14
CA GLY A 102 17.08 -24.02 10.07
C GLY A 102 17.17 -23.59 11.54
N LEU A 103 17.71 -22.40 11.83
CA LEU A 103 17.85 -21.87 13.19
C LEU A 103 16.52 -21.33 13.76
N VAL A 104 15.56 -21.04 12.88
CA VAL A 104 14.23 -20.54 13.21
C VAL A 104 13.23 -21.28 12.31
N GLN A 105 12.06 -21.64 12.83
CA GLN A 105 10.97 -22.17 12.03
C GLN A 105 9.91 -21.08 11.80
N SER A 106 9.41 -20.98 10.58
CA SER A 106 8.32 -20.07 10.22
C SER A 106 7.25 -20.84 9.47
N ASP A 107 5.99 -20.63 9.87
CA ASP A 107 4.82 -21.24 9.25
C ASP A 107 4.56 -20.75 7.80
N GLN A 108 5.29 -19.72 7.32
CA GLN A 108 5.11 -19.13 5.98
C GLN A 108 6.45 -18.83 5.29
N PRO A 109 7.18 -19.86 4.80
CA PRO A 109 8.48 -19.70 4.16
C PRO A 109 8.44 -18.87 2.86
N GLU A 110 7.29 -18.80 2.20
CA GLU A 110 7.05 -17.97 1.01
C GLU A 110 7.23 -16.46 1.24
N ARG A 111 7.13 -15.97 2.49
CA ARG A 111 7.33 -14.55 2.84
C ARG A 111 8.78 -14.07 2.72
N TYR A 112 9.73 -15.01 2.68
CA TYR A 112 11.17 -14.72 2.63
C TYR A 112 11.80 -15.17 1.31
N ALA A 113 11.00 -15.25 0.25
CA ALA A 113 11.48 -15.60 -1.07
C ALA A 113 12.50 -14.57 -1.60
N TRP A 114 13.71 -15.04 -1.91
CA TRP A 114 14.78 -14.20 -2.48
C TRP A 114 14.39 -13.58 -3.83
N SER A 115 13.46 -14.18 -4.57
CA SER A 115 12.90 -13.63 -5.81
C SER A 115 12.14 -12.32 -5.60
N ALA A 116 11.64 -12.05 -4.39
CA ALA A 116 10.90 -10.82 -4.06
C ALA A 116 11.81 -9.67 -3.60
N LEU A 117 13.11 -9.90 -3.38
CA LEU A 117 14.05 -8.86 -2.95
C LEU A 117 14.12 -7.67 -3.91
N PRO A 118 14.19 -7.85 -5.24
CA PRO A 118 14.22 -6.72 -6.17
C PRO A 118 12.99 -5.82 -6.03
N ALA A 119 11.81 -6.42 -5.83
CA ALA A 119 10.56 -5.68 -5.61
C ALA A 119 10.57 -4.91 -4.28
N ASN A 120 11.22 -5.45 -3.26
CA ASN A 120 11.38 -4.77 -1.96
C ASN A 120 12.36 -3.60 -2.05
N ILE A 121 13.51 -3.80 -2.68
CA ILE A 121 14.52 -2.76 -2.90
C ILE A 121 13.93 -1.61 -3.73
N ALA A 122 13.15 -1.93 -4.77
CA ALA A 122 12.49 -0.93 -5.60
C ALA A 122 11.25 -0.29 -4.94
N LEU A 123 10.86 -0.70 -3.73
CA LEU A 123 9.65 -0.24 -3.03
C LEU A 123 8.36 -0.44 -3.86
N VAL A 124 8.29 -1.50 -4.66
CA VAL A 124 7.13 -1.84 -5.50
C VAL A 124 6.39 -3.10 -5.00
N GLN A 125 6.78 -3.63 -3.84
CA GLN A 125 6.18 -4.83 -3.24
C GLN A 125 4.66 -4.72 -3.01
N ALA A 126 4.13 -3.51 -2.84
CA ALA A 126 2.71 -3.29 -2.56
C ALA A 126 1.91 -2.87 -3.80
N TRP A 127 2.54 -2.87 -4.99
CA TRP A 127 1.88 -2.49 -6.24
C TRP A 127 1.09 -3.63 -6.87
N GLY A 128 1.00 -4.79 -6.19
CA GLY A 128 0.34 -5.99 -6.70
C GLY A 128 1.24 -6.89 -7.56
N LEU A 129 2.56 -6.65 -7.57
CA LEU A 129 3.54 -7.51 -8.27
C LEU A 129 3.88 -8.80 -7.51
N THR A 130 3.53 -8.87 -6.23
CA THR A 130 3.76 -10.03 -5.37
C THR A 130 2.49 -10.36 -4.60
N ASP A 131 2.10 -11.63 -4.58
CA ASP A 131 0.86 -12.12 -3.95
C ASP A 131 0.86 -11.95 -2.42
N VAL A 132 2.04 -11.80 -1.82
CA VAL A 132 2.25 -11.67 -0.39
C VAL A 132 3.21 -10.52 -0.10
N LEU A 133 2.95 -9.75 0.95
CA LEU A 133 3.93 -8.81 1.50
C LEU A 133 5.12 -9.60 2.05
N THR A 134 6.27 -9.46 1.40
CA THR A 134 7.51 -10.17 1.69
C THR A 134 8.43 -9.32 2.57
N PHE A 135 9.29 -9.98 3.35
CA PHE A 135 10.27 -9.39 4.29
C PHE A 135 9.68 -8.40 5.31
N ASN A 136 9.45 -7.15 4.90
CA ASN A 136 8.96 -6.08 5.77
C ASN A 136 7.45 -5.86 5.59
N TYR A 137 6.66 -6.51 6.44
CA TYR A 137 5.20 -6.38 6.44
C TYR A 137 4.69 -4.94 6.59
N VAL A 138 5.43 -4.01 7.23
CA VAL A 138 4.99 -2.61 7.38
C VAL A 138 5.48 -1.73 6.22
N GLY A 139 6.35 -2.27 5.35
CA GLY A 139 6.94 -1.57 4.20
C GLY A 139 5.94 -1.20 3.10
N TRP A 140 4.72 -1.75 3.11
CA TRP A 140 3.70 -1.43 2.11
C TRP A 140 3.26 0.04 2.18
N THR A 141 3.20 0.64 3.37
CA THR A 141 2.88 2.07 3.54
C THR A 141 3.89 2.95 2.80
N LEU A 142 5.18 2.58 2.88
CA LEU A 142 6.26 3.29 2.18
C LEU A 142 6.18 3.08 0.67
N SER A 143 5.79 1.87 0.22
CA SER A 143 5.59 1.55 -1.19
C SER A 143 4.39 2.31 -1.80
N ALA A 144 3.29 2.44 -1.04
CA ALA A 144 2.14 3.25 -1.41
C ALA A 144 2.49 4.75 -1.45
N GLU A 145 3.26 5.23 -0.48
CA GLU A 145 3.76 6.60 -0.46
C GLU A 145 4.68 6.88 -1.66
N TRP A 146 5.54 5.91 -2.02
CA TRP A 146 6.38 5.96 -3.20
C TRP A 146 5.58 6.04 -4.50
N PHE A 147 4.51 5.26 -4.62
CA PHE A 147 3.56 5.36 -5.74
C PHE A 147 2.95 6.77 -5.84
N CYS A 148 2.44 7.31 -4.74
CA CYS A 148 1.90 8.68 -4.70
C CYS A 148 2.93 9.72 -5.16
N TYR A 149 4.21 9.55 -4.82
CA TYR A 149 5.27 10.45 -5.27
C TYR A 149 5.54 10.40 -6.77
N LEU A 150 5.45 9.22 -7.38
CA LEU A 150 5.64 9.04 -8.82
C LEU A 150 4.43 9.50 -9.63
N THR A 151 3.24 9.45 -9.05
CA THR A 151 1.99 9.91 -9.71
C THR A 151 1.81 11.43 -9.66
N LEU A 152 2.43 12.12 -8.70
CA LEU A 152 2.39 13.59 -8.60
C LEU A 152 2.70 14.37 -9.90
N PRO A 153 3.80 14.11 -10.64
CA PRO A 153 4.09 14.84 -11.87
C PRO A 153 3.01 14.66 -12.94
N VAL A 154 2.43 13.45 -13.03
CA VAL A 154 1.32 13.17 -13.95
C VAL A 154 0.11 14.05 -13.61
N LEU A 155 -0.24 14.14 -12.32
CA LEU A 155 -1.35 14.97 -11.85
C LEU A 155 -1.10 16.46 -12.09
N VAL A 156 0.12 16.95 -11.82
CA VAL A 156 0.48 18.36 -12.01
C VAL A 156 0.46 18.74 -13.50
N ILE A 157 1.00 17.89 -14.37
CA ILE A 157 1.00 18.13 -15.83
C ILE A 157 -0.42 18.07 -16.39
N ALA A 158 -1.22 17.08 -15.99
CA ALA A 158 -2.61 16.94 -16.40
C ALA A 158 -3.45 18.16 -16.00
N TYR A 159 -3.28 18.65 -14.76
CA TYR A 159 -3.92 19.87 -14.31
C TYR A 159 -3.44 21.10 -15.07
N ARG A 160 -2.14 21.19 -15.39
CA ARG A 160 -1.58 22.34 -16.14
C ARG A 160 -2.13 22.45 -17.55
N TRP A 161 -2.30 21.33 -18.24
CA TRP A 161 -2.69 21.34 -19.66
C TRP A 161 -4.20 21.32 -19.86
N TYR A 162 -4.94 20.63 -19.00
CA TYR A 162 -6.37 20.37 -19.20
C TYR A 162 -7.22 20.71 -17.96
N GLY A 163 -6.64 21.33 -16.93
CA GLY A 163 -7.35 21.72 -15.71
C GLY A 163 -8.01 20.52 -15.01
N ILE A 164 -9.26 20.72 -14.56
CA ILE A 164 -10.04 19.67 -13.89
C ILE A 164 -10.37 18.49 -14.81
N LEU A 165 -10.49 18.73 -16.12
CA LEU A 165 -10.76 17.67 -17.09
C LEU A 165 -9.55 16.74 -17.25
N GLY A 166 -8.33 17.27 -17.15
CA GLY A 166 -7.10 16.48 -17.11
C GLY A 166 -7.05 15.55 -15.90
N LEU A 167 -7.39 16.08 -14.72
CA LEU A 167 -7.49 15.27 -13.49
C LEU A 167 -8.56 14.18 -13.62
N ALA A 168 -9.73 14.52 -14.17
CA ALA A 168 -10.82 13.56 -14.41
C ALA A 168 -10.40 12.47 -15.41
N ALA A 169 -9.64 12.83 -16.46
CA ALA A 169 -9.11 11.88 -17.42
C ALA A 169 -8.07 10.94 -16.80
N VAL A 170 -7.16 11.46 -15.97
CA VAL A 170 -6.21 10.61 -15.23
C VAL A 170 -6.95 9.65 -14.30
N ALA A 171 -7.92 10.15 -13.52
CA ALA A 171 -8.73 9.31 -12.63
C ALA A 171 -9.52 8.24 -13.42
N GLY A 172 -10.17 8.62 -14.53
CA GLY A 172 -10.87 7.70 -15.41
C GLY A 172 -9.95 6.65 -16.02
N SER A 173 -8.75 7.05 -16.47
CA SER A 173 -7.76 6.11 -17.02
C SER A 173 -7.27 5.10 -15.98
N ALA A 174 -7.11 5.52 -14.72
CA ALA A 174 -6.74 4.63 -13.63
C ALA A 174 -7.85 3.62 -13.33
N ILE A 175 -9.12 4.06 -13.32
CA ILE A 175 -10.29 3.17 -13.14
C ILE A 175 -10.33 2.14 -14.28
N VAL A 176 -10.21 2.58 -15.53
CA VAL A 176 -10.21 1.67 -16.69
C VAL A 176 -9.06 0.67 -16.61
N ALA A 177 -7.86 1.11 -16.24
CA ALA A 177 -6.71 0.22 -16.05
C ALA A 177 -6.96 -0.84 -14.97
N LEU A 178 -7.61 -0.47 -13.87
CA LEU A 178 -7.99 -1.41 -12.81
C LEU A 178 -9.05 -2.41 -13.28
N GLU A 179 -10.08 -1.96 -14.01
CA GLU A 179 -11.08 -2.86 -14.60
C GLU A 179 -10.47 -3.85 -15.58
N ILE A 180 -9.52 -3.39 -16.41
CA ILE A 180 -8.77 -4.28 -17.31
C ILE A 180 -7.93 -5.27 -16.50
N ALA A 181 -7.28 -4.84 -15.41
CA ALA A 181 -6.50 -5.74 -14.56
C ALA A 181 -7.37 -6.80 -13.87
N VAL A 182 -8.61 -6.46 -13.48
CA VAL A 182 -9.60 -7.43 -12.99
C VAL A 182 -10.01 -8.39 -14.11
N ALA A 183 -10.32 -7.87 -15.31
CA ALA A 183 -10.73 -8.68 -16.46
C ALA A 183 -9.62 -9.65 -16.93
N LEU A 184 -8.35 -9.25 -16.81
CA LEU A 184 -7.19 -10.07 -17.12
C LEU A 184 -6.86 -11.10 -16.01
N GLY A 185 -7.58 -11.07 -14.89
CA GLY A 185 -7.35 -11.99 -13.76
C GLY A 185 -6.08 -11.71 -12.98
N TRP A 186 -5.47 -10.53 -13.14
CA TRP A 186 -4.29 -10.12 -12.35
C TRP A 186 -4.66 -9.75 -10.91
N ILE A 187 -5.94 -9.42 -10.69
CA ILE A 187 -6.49 -9.17 -9.37
C ILE A 187 -7.35 -10.39 -9.00
N PRO A 188 -7.07 -11.08 -7.88
CA PRO A 188 -7.76 -12.30 -7.44
C PRO A 188 -9.20 -12.05 -6.95
N PHE A 189 -9.72 -10.83 -7.13
CA PHE A 189 -11.01 -10.39 -6.58
C PHE A 189 -12.02 -10.19 -7.72
N PRO A 190 -13.32 -10.44 -7.46
CA PRO A 190 -14.39 -10.19 -8.44
C PRO A 190 -14.51 -8.71 -8.84
N SER A 191 -14.04 -7.81 -7.97
CA SER A 191 -13.94 -6.38 -8.21
C SER A 191 -12.78 -5.82 -7.40
N TRP A 192 -12.06 -4.86 -7.98
CA TRP A 192 -11.02 -4.10 -7.29
C TRP A 192 -11.57 -3.29 -6.09
N LEU A 193 -12.88 -3.05 -6.01
CA LEU A 193 -13.54 -2.43 -4.85
C LEU A 193 -13.50 -3.31 -3.59
N GLN A 194 -13.34 -4.63 -3.75
CA GLN A 194 -13.19 -5.56 -2.64
C GLN A 194 -11.74 -5.74 -2.20
N ALA A 195 -10.79 -5.14 -2.95
CA ALA A 195 -9.40 -5.14 -2.55
C ALA A 195 -9.26 -4.34 -1.25
N ASN A 196 -8.83 -5.02 -0.18
CA ASN A 196 -8.53 -4.33 1.07
C ASN A 196 -7.26 -3.49 0.91
N THR A 197 -7.14 -2.44 1.73
CA THR A 197 -6.08 -1.43 1.67
C THR A 197 -4.66 -1.98 1.91
N TRP A 198 -4.52 -3.27 2.25
CA TRP A 198 -3.26 -3.91 2.64
C TRP A 198 -2.50 -4.57 1.49
N GLY A 199 -2.98 -4.46 0.25
CA GLY A 199 -2.46 -5.29 -0.85
C GLY A 199 -2.59 -6.80 -0.54
N ARG A 200 -3.48 -7.18 0.39
CA ARG A 200 -3.65 -8.57 0.81
C ARG A 200 -4.60 -9.23 -0.16
N ILE A 201 -4.00 -9.90 -1.15
CA ILE A 201 -4.56 -10.91 -2.08
C ILE A 201 -4.94 -12.18 -1.28
N GLY A 202 -5.75 -12.04 -0.23
CA GLY A 202 -6.14 -13.16 0.62
C GLY A 202 -7.41 -12.87 1.41
N PRO A 203 -8.20 -13.91 1.74
CA PRO A 203 -9.56 -13.75 2.24
C PRO A 203 -9.60 -12.89 3.51
N SER A 204 -10.59 -11.99 3.54
CA SER A 204 -10.87 -11.16 4.70
C SER A 204 -11.29 -12.01 5.90
N PRO A 205 -11.05 -11.58 7.14
CA PRO A 205 -11.51 -12.30 8.34
C PRO A 205 -13.04 -12.45 8.42
N ILE A 206 -13.77 -11.73 7.56
CA ILE A 206 -15.24 -11.68 7.52
C ILE A 206 -15.80 -12.78 6.59
N SER A 207 -14.96 -13.40 5.74
CA SER A 207 -15.33 -14.51 4.86
C SER A 207 -14.24 -15.59 4.87
N PRO A 208 -14.33 -16.60 5.76
CA PRO A 208 -13.33 -17.66 5.88
C PRO A 208 -13.43 -18.72 4.76
N SER A 209 -14.44 -18.66 3.89
CA SER A 209 -14.79 -19.75 2.96
C SER A 209 -14.28 -19.59 1.52
N ALA A 210 -13.60 -18.49 1.18
CA ALA A 210 -13.03 -18.32 -0.16
C ALA A 210 -11.71 -19.11 -0.31
N ARG A 211 -11.84 -20.44 -0.34
CA ARG A 211 -10.80 -21.38 -0.75
C ARG A 211 -11.00 -21.63 -2.24
N TRP A 212 -10.18 -21.01 -3.09
CA TRP A 212 -10.29 -21.13 -4.54
C TRP A 212 -9.89 -22.55 -5.00
N SER A 213 -10.84 -23.26 -5.62
CA SER A 213 -10.55 -24.35 -6.55
C SER A 213 -10.56 -23.78 -7.98
N PRO A 214 -9.60 -24.12 -8.86
CA PRO A 214 -9.49 -23.52 -10.19
C PRO A 214 -10.59 -23.92 -11.20
N LEU A 215 -11.62 -24.67 -10.78
CA LEU A 215 -12.48 -25.44 -11.69
C LEU A 215 -13.96 -25.04 -11.74
N LEU A 216 -14.41 -24.01 -11.03
CA LEU A 216 -15.83 -23.62 -11.05
C LEU A 216 -16.01 -22.18 -11.55
N CYS A 217 -15.70 -22.00 -12.83
CA CYS A 217 -16.16 -20.88 -13.64
C CYS A 217 -16.95 -21.41 -14.85
N VAL A 218 -17.93 -22.31 -14.61
CA VAL A 218 -19.05 -22.59 -15.53
C VAL A 218 -20.23 -23.03 -14.65
N THR A 219 -21.43 -22.55 -14.96
CA THR A 219 -22.74 -22.81 -14.31
C THR A 219 -23.02 -22.13 -12.96
N ALA A 220 -23.60 -20.93 -13.02
CA ALA A 220 -24.78 -20.56 -12.22
C ALA A 220 -25.36 -19.22 -12.73
N GLY A 221 -25.71 -19.19 -14.02
CA GLY A 221 -26.78 -18.32 -14.52
C GLY A 221 -27.96 -19.23 -14.83
N GLY A 222 -29.13 -18.94 -14.27
CA GLY A 222 -30.39 -19.57 -14.67
C GLY A 222 -31.20 -20.16 -13.52
N SER A 223 -32.41 -19.61 -13.39
CA SER A 223 -33.59 -19.98 -12.58
C SER A 223 -33.49 -19.91 -11.07
#